data_AF-A0A366I3I2-F1
#
_entry.id   AF-A0A366I3I2-F1
#
_cell.length_a   1.000
_cell.length_b   1.000
_cell.length_c   1.000
_cell.angle_alpha   90.00
_cell.angle_beta   90.00
_cell.angle_gamma   90.00
#
_symmetry.space_group_name_H-M   'P 1'
#
loop_
_entity.id
_entity.type
_entity.pdbx_description
1 polymer ?
#
loop_
_entity_poly.entity_id
_entity_poly.type
_entity_poly.pdbx_seq_one_letter_code
_entity_poly.pdbx_strand_id
1 'polypeptide(L)'
;MLFSTGMVSYELTSDNGIEQAIRFLCQSFRGGTDLSACLSALLEKMDDALWQDADAVVISDFIAQRLPDKVIIQVRHRQQQLHHRFHAVAMSDHGKPGIMRIFDHIWRFDTGLKSRLMRRWQHRLEN
;
A
#
# COMPACT_ATOMS: atom_id res chain seq x y z
N MET A 1 7.20 10.73 18.32
CA MET A 1 6.26 9.67 18.76
C MET A 1 6.68 8.36 18.11
N LEU A 2 6.77 7.27 18.88
CA LEU A 2 7.17 5.94 18.42
C LEU A 2 5.90 5.13 18.13
N PHE A 3 5.74 4.62 16.91
CA PHE A 3 4.61 3.74 16.56
C PHE A 3 5.05 2.30 16.75
N SER A 4 4.39 1.62 17.70
CA SER A 4 4.48 0.19 17.92
C SER A 4 3.09 -0.40 17.66
N THR A 5 3.00 -1.28 16.67
CA THR A 5 1.91 -2.25 16.41
C THR A 5 0.47 -1.75 16.11
N GLY A 6 0.17 -0.46 16.19
CA GLY A 6 -1.16 0.07 15.88
C GLY A 6 -1.37 0.39 14.39
N MET A 7 -2.60 0.20 13.90
CA MET A 7 -3.04 0.75 12.62
C MET A 7 -3.49 2.20 12.80
N VAL A 8 -3.05 3.09 11.93
CA VAL A 8 -3.45 4.50 11.93
C VAL A 8 -4.11 4.80 10.59
N SER A 9 -5.31 5.35 10.63
CA SER A 9 -6.03 5.80 9.45
C SER A 9 -6.02 7.33 9.40
N TYR A 10 -5.73 7.87 8.23
CA TYR A 10 -5.78 9.30 7.95
C TYR A 10 -6.71 9.55 6.78
N GLU A 11 -7.65 10.46 6.95
CA GLU A 11 -8.45 10.97 5.85
C GLU A 11 -7.81 12.26 5.32
N LEU A 12 -7.28 12.21 4.10
CA LEU A 12 -6.51 13.30 3.50
C LEU A 12 -7.41 14.19 2.61
N THR A 13 -8.61 14.51 3.07
CA THR A 13 -9.63 15.28 2.33
C THR A 13 -9.55 16.79 2.59
N SER A 14 -8.81 17.22 3.61
CA SER A 14 -8.64 18.64 3.95
C SER A 14 -7.53 19.33 3.15
N ASP A 15 -7.56 20.66 3.08
CA ASP A 15 -6.54 21.48 2.39
C ASP A 15 -5.11 21.23 2.89
N ASN A 16 -4.96 20.78 4.15
CA ASN A 16 -3.68 20.43 4.76
C ASN A 16 -3.35 18.92 4.70
N GLY A 17 -4.08 18.12 3.90
CA GLY A 17 -3.90 16.67 3.82
C GLY A 17 -2.48 16.25 3.43
N ILE A 18 -1.84 16.95 2.49
CA ILE A 18 -0.44 16.69 2.11
C ILE A 18 0.51 16.90 3.29
N GLU A 19 0.30 17.95 4.08
CA GLU A 19 1.13 18.21 5.27
C GLU A 19 0.96 17.09 6.31
N GLN A 20 -0.27 16.60 6.52
CA GLN A 20 -0.54 15.48 7.40
C GLN A 20 0.17 14.20 6.93
N ALA A 21 0.10 13.90 5.63
CA ALA A 21 0.79 12.76 5.03
C ALA A 21 2.31 12.86 5.19
N ILE A 22 2.90 14.05 4.97
CA ILE A 22 4.33 14.29 5.19
C ILE A 22 4.69 14.07 6.66
N ARG A 23 3.92 14.65 7.59
CA ARG A 23 4.14 14.48 9.03
C ARG A 23 4.09 13.00 9.43
N PHE A 24 3.16 12.22 8.88
CA PHE A 24 3.08 10.78 9.08
C PHE A 24 4.33 10.07 8.56
N LEU A 25 4.73 10.32 7.31
CA LEU A 25 5.90 9.68 6.69
C LEU A 25 7.23 10.03 7.38
N CYS A 26 7.32 11.19 8.04
CA CYS A 26 8.49 11.58 8.82
C CYS A 26 8.61 10.86 10.17
N GLN A 27 7.60 10.10 10.60
CA GLN A 27 7.65 9.36 11.87
C GLN A 27 8.56 8.13 11.76
N SER A 28 8.98 7.62 12.92
CA SER A 28 9.71 6.35 12.99
C SER A 28 8.74 5.19 13.08
N PHE A 29 8.72 4.36 12.03
CA PHE A 29 7.96 3.11 11.99
C PHE A 29 8.80 1.99 12.63
N ARG A 30 8.48 1.63 13.88
CA ARG A 30 9.16 0.55 14.61
C ARG A 30 8.17 -0.60 14.85
N GLY A 31 8.21 -1.60 13.99
CA GLY A 31 7.32 -2.76 14.08
C GLY A 31 7.36 -3.57 12.79
N GLY A 32 7.02 -4.85 12.85
CA GLY A 32 6.83 -5.65 11.65
C GLY A 32 5.61 -5.19 10.85
N THR A 33 5.55 -5.56 9.58
CA THR A 33 4.43 -5.25 8.69
C THR A 33 3.28 -6.25 8.93
N ASP A 34 2.22 -5.83 9.63
CA ASP A 34 0.97 -6.60 9.70
C ASP A 34 0.04 -6.24 8.54
N LEU A 35 0.37 -6.81 7.38
CA LEU A 35 -0.42 -6.63 6.16
C LEU A 35 -1.81 -7.24 6.28
N SER A 36 -1.99 -8.28 7.11
CA SER A 36 -3.28 -8.94 7.28
C SER A 36 -4.28 -8.03 7.99
N ALA A 37 -3.87 -7.42 9.10
CA ALA A 37 -4.69 -6.45 9.81
C ALA A 37 -5.03 -5.27 8.89
N CYS A 38 -4.03 -4.71 8.21
CA CYS A 38 -4.21 -3.59 7.27
C CYS A 38 -5.24 -3.90 6.17
N LEU A 39 -5.11 -5.05 5.50
CA LEU A 39 -6.08 -5.45 4.47
C LEU A 39 -7.47 -5.70 5.05
N SER A 40 -7.58 -6.26 6.25
CA SER A 40 -8.88 -6.51 6.87
C SER A 40 -9.63 -5.20 7.14
N ALA A 41 -8.94 -4.18 7.68
CA ALA A 41 -9.53 -2.87 7.89
C ALA A 41 -9.81 -2.11 6.59
N LEU A 42 -8.98 -2.30 5.55
CA LEU A 42 -9.26 -1.75 4.23
C LEU A 42 -10.54 -2.34 3.65
N LEU A 43 -10.72 -3.67 3.73
CA LEU A 43 -11.92 -4.36 3.25
C LEU A 43 -13.18 -3.87 4.00
N GLU A 44 -13.09 -3.70 5.32
CA GLU A 44 -14.17 -3.11 6.13
C GLU A 44 -14.45 -1.67 5.70
N LYS A 45 -13.41 -0.87 5.44
CA LYS A 45 -13.57 0.52 5.00
C LYS A 45 -14.24 0.63 3.64
N MET A 46 -13.98 -0.30 2.73
CA MET A 46 -14.62 -0.34 1.41
C MET A 46 -16.12 -0.68 1.49
N ASP A 47 -16.60 -1.23 2.60
CA ASP A 47 -18.03 -1.48 2.80
C ASP A 47 -18.79 -0.21 3.25
N ASP A 48 -18.07 0.87 3.62
CA ASP A 48 -18.69 2.17 3.88
C ASP A 48 -19.27 2.76 2.58
N ALA A 49 -20.45 3.38 2.66
CA ALA A 49 -21.12 3.99 1.50
C ALA A 49 -20.26 5.02 0.75
N LEU A 50 -19.33 5.69 1.43
CA LEU A 50 -18.42 6.66 0.80
C LEU A 50 -17.33 5.98 -0.07
N TRP A 51 -17.02 4.71 0.20
CA TRP A 51 -15.89 3.97 -0.39
C TRP A 51 -16.33 2.72 -1.17
N GLN A 52 -17.64 2.52 -1.33
CA GLN A 52 -18.25 1.36 -2.00
C GLN A 52 -17.78 1.14 -3.45
N ASP A 53 -17.29 2.20 -4.12
CA ASP A 53 -16.80 2.17 -5.50
C ASP A 53 -15.27 2.43 -5.56
N ALA A 54 -14.59 2.43 -4.41
CA ALA A 54 -13.18 2.76 -4.34
C ALA A 54 -12.29 1.58 -4.77
N ASP A 55 -11.14 1.91 -5.37
CA ASP A 55 -10.06 0.96 -5.59
C ASP A 55 -9.02 1.04 -4.46
N ALA A 56 -8.30 -0.05 -4.26
CA ALA A 56 -7.27 -0.17 -3.24
C ALA A 56 -5.88 -0.07 -3.85
N VAL A 57 -5.00 0.77 -3.27
CA VAL A 57 -3.56 0.78 -3.61
C VAL A 57 -2.74 0.52 -2.35
N VAL A 58 -1.94 -0.55 -2.37
CA VAL A 58 -1.04 -0.93 -1.27
C VAL A 58 0.39 -0.61 -1.64
N ILE A 59 1.05 0.23 -0.84
CA ILE A 59 2.46 0.61 -1.02
C ILE A 59 3.29 -0.08 0.08
N SER A 60 4.17 -1.00 -0.32
CA SER A 60 4.99 -1.77 0.64
C SER A 60 6.20 -2.39 -0.06
N ASP A 61 7.20 -2.81 0.72
CA ASP A 61 8.23 -3.74 0.24
C ASP A 61 7.72 -5.19 0.13
N PHE A 62 6.51 -5.45 0.66
CA PHE A 62 5.83 -6.74 0.72
C PHE A 62 6.64 -7.84 1.44
N ILE A 63 7.53 -7.44 2.35
CA ILE A 63 8.22 -8.32 3.28
C ILE A 63 7.31 -8.53 4.50
N ALA A 64 6.23 -9.29 4.33
CA ALA A 64 5.22 -9.52 5.36
C ALA A 64 4.98 -11.01 5.63
N GLN A 65 4.21 -11.33 6.67
CA GLN A 65 3.75 -12.70 6.92
C GLN A 65 2.75 -13.15 5.84
N ARG A 66 2.55 -14.47 5.71
CA ARG A 66 1.56 -15.01 4.77
C ARG A 66 0.17 -14.51 5.17
N LEU A 67 -0.60 -14.07 4.18
CA LEU A 67 -1.98 -13.65 4.41
C LEU A 67 -2.88 -14.85 4.76
N PRO A 68 -3.77 -14.72 5.74
CA PRO A 68 -4.79 -15.72 6.01
C PRO A 68 -5.71 -15.93 4.81
N ASP A 69 -6.10 -17.18 4.56
CA ASP A 69 -6.96 -17.52 3.42
C ASP A 69 -8.29 -16.77 3.44
N LYS A 70 -8.83 -16.46 4.64
CA LYS A 70 -10.03 -15.62 4.81
C LYS A 70 -9.89 -14.26 4.12
N VAL A 71 -8.78 -13.56 4.32
CA VAL A 71 -8.53 -12.24 3.73
C VAL A 71 -8.41 -12.37 2.20
N ILE A 72 -7.69 -13.39 1.74
CA ILE A 72 -7.51 -13.65 0.29
C ILE A 72 -8.86 -13.90 -0.39
N ILE A 73 -9.74 -14.68 0.23
CA ILE A 73 -11.07 -14.97 -0.31
C ILE A 73 -11.91 -13.68 -0.37
N GLN A 74 -11.86 -12.83 0.66
CA GLN A 74 -12.60 -11.57 0.67
C GLN A 74 -12.12 -10.56 -0.38
N VAL A 75 -10.81 -10.47 -0.62
CA VAL A 75 -10.23 -9.66 -1.70
C VAL A 75 -10.74 -10.17 -3.06
N ARG A 76 -10.64 -11.49 -3.30
CA ARG A 76 -11.11 -12.09 -4.56
C ARG A 76 -12.60 -11.89 -4.79
N HIS A 77 -13.42 -12.01 -3.74
CA HIS A 77 -14.84 -11.74 -3.83
C HIS A 77 -15.12 -10.31 -4.29
N ARG A 78 -14.43 -9.32 -3.70
CA ARG A 78 -14.56 -7.90 -4.09
C ARG A 78 -14.10 -7.65 -5.53
N GLN A 79 -13.01 -8.28 -5.96
CA GLN A 79 -12.56 -8.19 -7.35
C GLN A 79 -13.57 -8.73 -8.36
N GLN A 80 -14.17 -9.89 -8.05
CA GLN A 80 -15.01 -10.61 -9.00
C GLN A 80 -16.47 -10.14 -8.99
N GLN A 81 -17.02 -9.86 -7.82
CA GLN A 81 -18.45 -9.56 -7.65
C GLN A 81 -18.74 -8.06 -7.64
N LEU A 82 -17.79 -7.26 -7.14
CA LEU A 82 -17.95 -5.82 -6.95
C LEU A 82 -17.01 -4.99 -7.84
N HIS A 83 -16.20 -5.65 -8.68
CA HIS A 83 -15.29 -5.02 -9.63
C HIS A 83 -14.23 -4.07 -9.04
N HIS A 84 -13.99 -4.14 -7.74
CA HIS A 84 -12.90 -3.41 -7.10
C HIS A 84 -11.55 -3.89 -7.61
N ARG A 85 -10.61 -2.96 -7.77
CA ARG A 85 -9.24 -3.26 -8.16
C ARG A 85 -8.32 -3.11 -6.97
N PHE A 86 -7.46 -4.10 -6.79
CA PHE A 86 -6.41 -4.11 -5.79
C PHE A 86 -5.07 -3.95 -6.49
N HIS A 87 -4.42 -2.82 -6.25
CA HIS A 87 -3.14 -2.49 -6.83
C HIS A 87 -2.02 -2.54 -5.79
N ALA A 88 -0.82 -2.88 -6.25
CA ALA A 88 0.38 -2.88 -5.44
C ALA A 88 1.46 -1.98 -6.04
N VAL A 89 2.09 -1.18 -5.19
CA VAL A 89 3.36 -0.50 -5.48
C VAL A 89 4.43 -1.18 -4.64
N ALA A 90 5.20 -2.05 -5.28
CA ALA A 90 6.27 -2.82 -4.65
C ALA A 90 7.55 -1.99 -4.58
N MET A 91 7.96 -1.62 -3.36
CA MET A 91 9.15 -0.81 -3.09
C MET A 91 10.47 -1.61 -3.11
N SER A 92 10.40 -2.92 -3.35
CA SER A 92 11.53 -3.84 -3.42
C SER A 92 11.21 -5.07 -4.28
N ASP A 93 12.24 -5.81 -4.70
CA ASP A 93 12.09 -7.10 -5.39
C ASP A 93 11.87 -8.30 -4.44
N HIS A 94 11.84 -8.07 -3.12
CA HIS A 94 11.74 -9.12 -2.10
C HIS A 94 10.29 -9.49 -1.72
N GLY A 95 9.30 -8.96 -2.45
CA GLY A 95 7.88 -9.23 -2.17
C GLY A 95 7.54 -10.72 -2.31
N LYS A 96 6.88 -11.29 -1.29
CA LYS A 96 6.53 -12.72 -1.29
C LYS A 96 5.51 -13.05 -2.38
N PRO A 97 5.77 -14.02 -3.30
CA PRO A 97 4.87 -14.34 -4.41
C PRO A 97 3.43 -14.66 -4.01
N GLY A 98 3.24 -15.30 -2.85
CA GLY A 98 1.90 -15.62 -2.35
C GLY A 98 1.03 -14.40 -2.03
N ILE A 99 1.64 -13.31 -1.58
CA ILE A 99 0.96 -12.04 -1.30
C ILE A 99 0.69 -11.31 -2.62
N MET A 100 1.69 -11.27 -3.50
CA MET A 100 1.62 -10.55 -4.77
C MET A 100 0.45 -11.01 -5.66
N ARG A 101 0.07 -12.29 -5.57
CA ARG A 101 -1.02 -12.89 -6.37
C ARG A 101 -2.42 -12.38 -6.05
N ILE A 102 -2.61 -11.60 -4.99
CA ILE A 102 -3.92 -11.03 -4.67
C ILE A 102 -4.19 -9.72 -5.41
N PHE A 103 -3.15 -9.07 -5.95
CA PHE A 103 -3.26 -7.79 -6.61
C PHE A 103 -3.49 -7.96 -8.12
N ASP A 104 -4.37 -7.15 -8.68
CA ASP A 104 -4.66 -7.10 -10.12
C ASP A 104 -3.50 -6.47 -10.90
N HIS A 105 -2.90 -5.42 -10.34
CA HIS A 105 -1.77 -4.72 -10.94
C HIS A 105 -0.66 -4.50 -9.94
N ILE A 106 0.57 -4.69 -10.40
CA ILE A 106 1.77 -4.57 -9.57
C ILE A 106 2.76 -3.67 -10.28
N TRP A 107 2.98 -2.48 -9.73
CA TRP A 107 4.03 -1.57 -10.14
C TRP A 107 5.25 -1.78 -9.26
N ARG A 108 6.37 -2.12 -9.87
CA ARG A 108 7.64 -2.24 -9.15
C ARG A 108 8.35 -0.90 -9.17
N PHE A 109 8.66 -0.40 -7.99
CA PHE A 109 9.42 0.81 -7.79
C PHE A 109 10.76 0.44 -7.16
N ASP A 110 11.78 0.31 -8.01
CA ASP A 110 13.14 0.07 -7.55
C ASP A 110 13.63 1.32 -6.80
N THR A 111 13.99 1.17 -5.53
CA THR A 111 14.54 2.23 -4.68
C THR A 111 16.08 2.23 -4.64
N GLY A 112 16.73 1.37 -5.42
CA GLY A 112 18.18 1.22 -5.49
C GLY A 112 18.92 2.52 -5.79
N LEU A 113 20.10 2.69 -5.18
CA LEU A 113 20.96 3.86 -5.40
C LEU A 113 21.26 4.09 -6.88
N LYS A 114 21.49 3.03 -7.65
CA LYS A 114 21.77 3.09 -9.09
C LYS A 114 20.59 3.67 -9.88
N SER A 115 19.37 3.20 -9.62
CA SER A 115 18.15 3.67 -10.30
C SER A 115 17.71 5.06 -9.82
N ARG A 116 17.98 5.42 -8.56
CA ARG A 116 17.80 6.80 -8.06
C ARG A 116 18.77 7.79 -8.71
N LEU A 117 20.03 7.38 -8.88
CA LEU A 117 21.02 8.18 -9.60
C LEU A 117 20.60 8.33 -11.06
N MET A 118 20.31 7.24 -11.79
CA MET A 118 19.91 7.30 -13.20
C MET A 118 18.70 8.21 -13.45
N ARG A 119 17.67 8.18 -12.60
CA ARG A 119 16.51 9.10 -12.70
C ARG A 119 16.87 10.57 -12.52
N ARG A 120 17.83 10.89 -11.64
CA ARG A 120 18.35 12.26 -11.48
C ARG A 120 19.13 12.74 -12.71
N TRP A 121 19.80 11.83 -13.42
CA TRP A 121 20.52 12.17 -14.65
C TRP A 121 19.55 12.41 -15.82
N GLN A 122 18.49 11.61 -15.96
CA GLN A 122 17.48 11.81 -17.01
C GLN A 122 16.73 13.15 -16.85
N HIS A 123 16.30 13.51 -15.64
CA HIS A 123 15.65 14.80 -15.41
C HIS A 123 16.54 16.03 -15.65
N ARG A 124 17.87 15.87 -15.69
CA ARG A 124 18.81 16.96 -15.97
C ARG A 124 19.08 17.16 -17.47
N LEU A 125 18.68 16.20 -18.31
CA LEU A 125 18.84 16.28 -19.76
C LEU A 125 17.58 16.80 -20.48
N GLU A 126 16.47 16.97 -19.75
CA GLU A 126 15.20 17.52 -20.25
C GLU A 126 14.95 18.98 -19.82
N ASN A 127 15.96 19.65 -19.25
CA ASN A 127 15.98 21.09 -18.98
C ASN A 127 17.14 21.77 -19.70
#